data_AF-B1C7P7-F1
#
_entry.id   AF-B1C7P7-F1
#
_cell.length_a   1.000
_cell.length_b   1.000
_cell.length_c   1.000
_cell.angle_alpha   90.00
_cell.angle_beta   90.00
_cell.angle_gamma   90.00
#
_symmetry.space_group_name_H-M   'P 1'
#
loop_
_entity.id
_entity.type
_entity.pdbx_description
1 polymer ?
#
loop_
_entity_poly.entity_id
_entity_poly.type
_entity_poly.pdbx_seq_one_letter_code
_entity_poly.pdbx_strand_id
1 'polypeptide(L)'
;MNYPPFYFIISLILKLWFKSSKILRKNQIMKISQISKETNIPASTIRYYENKGLIKIKRDNNNIRIFDESDIEWIKFIERLKSTGMPLKDIREYSKLRYLGECTTKERMDILLKHRSHVLNEQKKWKEYLNNLDNKIKIYKDILNEK
;
A
#
# COMPACT_ATOMS: atom_id res chain seq x y z
N MET A 1 -1.05 -46.41 -7.11
CA MET A 1 -1.55 -45.16 -6.50
C MET A 1 -0.36 -44.30 -6.13
N ASN A 2 -0.05 -43.27 -6.92
CA ASN A 2 1.07 -42.37 -6.64
C ASN A 2 0.65 -41.35 -5.58
N TYR A 3 1.09 -41.57 -4.34
CA TYR A 3 0.94 -40.57 -3.29
C TYR A 3 1.79 -39.33 -3.64
N PRO A 4 1.28 -38.12 -3.42
CA PRO A 4 2.03 -36.92 -3.72
C PRO A 4 3.31 -36.87 -2.86
N PRO A 5 4.44 -36.41 -3.41
CA PRO A 5 5.72 -36.37 -2.69
C PRO A 5 5.59 -35.58 -1.39
N PHE A 6 6.34 -35.96 -0.35
CA PHE A 6 6.21 -35.45 1.03
C PHE A 6 6.23 -33.91 1.13
N TYR A 7 6.97 -33.25 0.23
CA TYR A 7 7.01 -31.79 0.11
C TYR A 7 5.67 -31.15 -0.31
N PHE A 8 4.84 -31.87 -1.08
CA PHE A 8 3.52 -31.43 -1.50
C PHE A 8 2.54 -31.39 -0.33
N ILE A 9 2.62 -32.38 0.58
CA ILE A 9 1.83 -32.41 1.82
C ILE A 9 2.29 -31.29 2.77
N ILE A 10 3.60 -31.09 2.95
CA ILE A 10 4.13 -29.97 3.75
C ILE A 10 3.73 -28.63 3.15
N SER A 11 3.80 -28.45 1.83
CA SER A 11 3.38 -27.24 1.13
C SER A 11 1.88 -26.99 1.29
N LEU A 12 1.05 -28.03 1.15
CA LEU A 12 -0.40 -27.94 1.34
C LEU A 12 -0.74 -27.62 2.80
N ILE A 13 -0.09 -28.26 3.77
CA ILE A 13 -0.25 -27.98 5.20
C ILE A 13 0.21 -26.56 5.54
N LEU A 14 1.35 -26.09 5.02
CA LEU A 14 1.82 -24.71 5.21
C LEU A 14 0.87 -23.71 4.56
N LYS A 15 0.34 -24.00 3.38
CA LYS A 15 -0.63 -23.14 2.68
C LYS A 15 -1.98 -23.11 3.39
N LEU A 16 -2.42 -24.25 3.92
CA LEU A 16 -3.62 -24.36 4.77
C LEU A 16 -3.41 -23.69 6.14
N TRP A 17 -2.24 -23.84 6.75
CA TRP A 17 -1.85 -23.20 8.01
C TRP A 17 -1.71 -21.69 7.84
N PHE A 18 -1.14 -21.21 6.73
CA PHE A 18 -1.06 -19.79 6.39
C PHE A 18 -2.42 -19.18 6.02
N LYS A 19 -3.27 -19.94 5.30
CA LYS A 19 -4.64 -19.54 5.00
C LYS A 19 -5.49 -19.50 6.28
N SER A 20 -5.38 -20.51 7.14
CA SER A 20 -6.05 -20.57 8.44
C SER A 20 -5.57 -19.47 9.39
N SER A 21 -4.27 -19.19 9.45
CA SER A 21 -3.72 -18.10 10.27
C SER A 21 -4.10 -16.70 9.74
N LYS A 22 -4.36 -16.55 8.44
CA LYS A 22 -5.03 -15.35 7.90
C LYS A 22 -6.51 -15.30 8.28
N ILE A 23 -7.23 -16.42 8.21
CA ILE A 23 -8.66 -16.49 8.57
C ILE A 23 -8.86 -16.16 10.06
N LEU A 24 -7.99 -16.65 10.94
CA LEU A 24 -8.04 -16.41 12.39
C LEU A 24 -7.73 -14.96 12.80
N ARG A 25 -6.99 -14.21 11.96
CA ARG A 25 -6.67 -12.80 12.23
C ARG A 25 -7.76 -11.81 11.77
N LYS A 26 -8.70 -12.24 10.92
CA LYS A 26 -9.74 -11.40 10.30
C LYS A 26 -10.62 -10.58 11.26
N ASN A 27 -10.64 -10.94 12.54
CA ASN A 27 -11.39 -10.26 13.60
C ASN A 27 -10.52 -9.77 14.77
N GLN A 28 -9.20 -9.70 14.62
CA GLN A 28 -8.33 -9.25 15.70
C GLN A 28 -8.35 -7.72 15.82
N ILE A 29 -8.86 -7.23 16.96
CA ILE A 29 -8.77 -5.82 17.31
C ILE A 29 -7.33 -5.49 17.72
N MET A 30 -6.78 -4.43 17.13
CA MET A 30 -5.44 -3.94 17.37
C MET A 30 -5.43 -2.56 18.02
N LYS A 31 -4.43 -2.31 18.86
CA LYS A 31 -4.08 -0.97 19.35
C LYS A 31 -3.12 -0.27 18.39
N ILE A 32 -2.94 1.05 18.56
CA ILE A 32 -2.05 1.88 17.72
C ILE A 32 -0.63 1.33 17.58
N SER A 33 -0.07 0.72 18.64
CA SER A 33 1.28 0.14 18.63
C SER A 33 1.37 -1.13 17.77
N GLN A 34 0.32 -1.94 17.75
CA GLN A 34 0.25 -3.16 16.94
C GLN A 34 0.10 -2.82 15.47
N ILE A 35 -0.87 -1.97 15.12
CA ILE A 35 -1.07 -1.59 13.71
C ILE A 35 0.15 -0.84 13.14
N SER A 36 0.85 -0.06 13.96
CA SER A 36 2.10 0.60 13.56
C SER A 36 3.17 -0.43 13.15
N LYS A 37 3.30 -1.54 13.88
CA LYS A 37 4.21 -2.64 13.53
C LYS A 37 3.75 -3.38 12.27
N GLU A 38 2.46 -3.73 12.17
CA GLU A 38 1.90 -4.48 11.04
C GLU A 38 1.94 -3.72 9.71
N THR A 39 1.82 -2.38 9.78
CA THR A 39 1.88 -1.49 8.62
C THR A 39 3.29 -0.99 8.32
N ASN A 40 4.24 -1.16 9.26
CA ASN A 40 5.54 -0.49 9.25
C ASN A 40 5.45 1.04 9.09
N ILE A 41 4.38 1.63 9.63
CA ILE A 41 4.13 3.08 9.59
C ILE A 41 4.13 3.60 11.02
N PRO A 42 4.85 4.70 11.33
CA PRO A 42 4.90 5.26 12.67
C PRO A 42 3.51 5.60 13.21
N ALA A 43 3.27 5.33 14.49
CA ALA A 43 2.02 5.70 15.17
C ALA A 43 1.69 7.19 15.03
N SER A 44 2.71 8.07 15.00
CA SER A 44 2.55 9.51 14.72
C SER A 44 1.97 9.77 13.33
N THR A 45 2.42 9.05 12.31
CA THR A 45 1.92 9.15 10.93
C THR A 45 0.48 8.62 10.82
N ILE A 46 0.13 7.55 11.53
CA ILE A 46 -1.26 7.05 11.58
C ILE A 46 -2.18 8.09 12.22
N ARG A 47 -1.78 8.70 13.34
CA ARG A 47 -2.52 9.81 13.96
C ARG A 47 -2.62 11.02 13.03
N TYR A 48 -1.55 11.32 12.31
CA TYR A 48 -1.57 12.38 11.30
C TYR A 48 -2.59 12.08 10.18
N TYR A 49 -2.68 10.83 9.72
CA TYR A 49 -3.68 10.43 8.74
C TYR A 49 -5.11 10.57 9.27
N GLU A 50 -5.37 10.21 10.52
CA GLU A 50 -6.65 10.46 11.18
C GLU A 50 -6.98 11.95 11.20
N ASN A 51 -6.04 12.77 11.69
CA ASN A 51 -6.22 14.22 11.80
C ASN A 51 -6.45 14.91 10.44
N LYS A 52 -5.87 14.38 9.36
CA LYS A 52 -6.08 14.88 7.99
C LYS A 52 -7.32 14.31 7.31
N GLY A 53 -8.12 13.50 8.01
CA GLY A 53 -9.34 12.89 7.48
C GLY A 53 -9.08 11.83 6.41
N LEU A 54 -7.89 11.23 6.39
CA LEU A 54 -7.52 10.16 5.46
C LEU A 54 -8.01 8.80 5.96
N ILE A 55 -8.10 8.63 7.28
CA ILE A 55 -8.66 7.46 7.94
C ILE A 55 -9.64 7.90 9.02
N LYS A 56 -10.70 7.13 9.23
CA LYS A 56 -11.60 7.20 10.39
C LYS A 56 -11.31 6.00 11.26
N ILE A 57 -10.96 6.24 12.52
CA ILE A 57 -10.56 5.20 13.46
C ILE A 57 -11.70 4.94 14.44
N LYS A 58 -12.03 3.66 14.66
CA LYS A 58 -13.03 3.24 15.65
C LYS A 58 -12.47 3.39 17.06
N ARG A 59 -13.36 3.53 18.03
CA ARG A 59 -12.99 3.59 19.46
C ARG A 59 -13.74 2.53 20.25
N ASP A 60 -13.07 1.98 21.26
CA ASP A 60 -13.71 1.07 22.22
C ASP A 60 -14.49 1.84 23.30
N ASN A 61 -15.11 1.10 24.23
CA ASN A 61 -15.89 1.67 25.34
C ASN A 61 -15.05 2.54 26.29
N ASN A 62 -13.73 2.38 26.28
CA ASN A 62 -12.79 3.17 27.07
C ASN A 62 -12.21 4.35 26.26
N ASN A 63 -12.82 4.68 25.13
CA ASN A 63 -12.40 5.75 24.22
C ASN A 63 -10.98 5.54 23.62
N ILE A 64 -10.49 4.30 23.60
CA ILE A 64 -9.20 3.92 23.04
C ILE A 64 -9.37 3.61 21.55
N ARG A 65 -8.43 4.09 20.72
CA ARG A 65 -8.39 3.79 19.29
C ARG A 65 -8.16 2.29 19.05
N ILE A 66 -9.05 1.70 18.28
CA ILE A 66 -9.01 0.31 17.87
C ILE A 66 -9.01 0.20 16.34
N PHE A 67 -8.29 -0.81 15.86
CA PHE A 67 -8.11 -1.06 14.43
C PHE A 67 -8.40 -2.52 14.11
N ASP A 68 -8.82 -2.78 12.88
CA ASP A 68 -9.00 -4.12 12.34
C ASP A 68 -8.08 -4.36 11.12
N GLU A 69 -8.14 -5.55 10.51
CA GLU A 69 -7.32 -5.85 9.34
C GLU A 69 -7.62 -4.95 8.14
N SER A 70 -8.86 -4.49 8.00
CA SER A 70 -9.25 -3.62 6.90
C SER A 70 -8.56 -2.25 6.99
N ASP A 71 -8.25 -1.80 8.21
CA ASP A 71 -7.45 -0.61 8.46
C ASP A 71 -5.99 -0.80 8.01
N ILE A 72 -5.41 -1.99 8.18
CA ILE A 72 -4.04 -2.28 7.68
C ILE A 72 -3.99 -2.10 6.17
N GLU A 73 -4.91 -2.75 5.45
CA GLU A 73 -4.96 -2.68 3.99
C GLU A 73 -5.19 -1.25 3.50
N TRP A 74 -6.06 -0.51 4.20
CA TRP A 74 -6.37 0.87 3.88
C TRP A 74 -5.18 1.81 4.10
N ILE A 75 -4.49 1.70 5.25
CA ILE A 75 -3.30 2.51 5.55
C ILE A 75 -2.19 2.23 4.53
N LYS A 76 -1.94 0.95 4.19
CA LYS A 76 -0.96 0.57 3.15
C LYS A 76 -1.37 1.09 1.77
N PHE A 77 -2.65 1.19 1.47
CA PHE A 77 -3.13 1.77 0.23
C PHE A 77 -2.90 3.28 0.16
N ILE A 78 -3.19 4.02 1.24
CA ILE A 78 -2.86 5.45 1.34
C ILE A 78 -1.38 5.70 1.12
N GLU A 79 -0.52 4.88 1.73
CA GLU A 79 0.94 4.98 1.55
C GLU A 79 1.32 4.83 0.07
N ARG A 80 0.83 3.79 -0.61
CA ARG A 80 1.09 3.55 -2.04
C ARG A 80 0.62 4.70 -2.95
N LEU A 81 -0.54 5.30 -2.65
CA LEU A 81 -1.01 6.47 -3.41
C LEU A 81 -0.09 7.67 -3.20
N LYS A 82 0.34 7.90 -1.95
CA LYS A 82 1.26 8.99 -1.60
C LYS A 82 2.64 8.80 -2.24
N SER A 83 3.20 7.58 -2.20
CA SER A 83 4.52 7.29 -2.79
C SER A 83 4.54 7.37 -4.31
N THR A 84 3.39 7.19 -4.96
CA THR A 84 3.19 7.45 -6.39
C THR A 84 2.84 8.91 -6.72
N GLY A 85 2.97 9.82 -5.76
CA GLY A 85 2.82 11.26 -5.97
C GLY A 85 1.39 11.79 -5.91
N MET A 86 0.41 10.98 -5.48
CA MET A 86 -0.97 11.48 -5.36
C MET A 86 -1.04 12.61 -4.30
N PRO A 87 -1.58 13.79 -4.63
CA PRO A 87 -1.76 14.86 -3.67
C PRO A 87 -2.65 14.44 -2.49
N LEU A 88 -2.30 14.85 -1.26
CA LEU A 88 -3.09 14.52 -0.06
C LEU A 88 -4.55 14.97 -0.16
N LYS A 89 -4.84 16.04 -0.93
CA LYS A 89 -6.21 16.49 -1.18
C LYS A 89 -7.05 15.45 -1.94
N ASP A 90 -6.45 14.76 -2.90
CA ASP A 90 -7.13 13.77 -3.75
C ASP A 90 -7.30 12.46 -2.98
N ILE A 91 -6.30 12.07 -2.18
CA ILE A 91 -6.42 10.92 -1.25
C ILE A 91 -7.53 11.18 -0.22
N ARG A 92 -7.65 12.41 0.30
CA ARG A 92 -8.73 12.76 1.22
C ARG A 92 -10.09 12.66 0.56
N GLU A 93 -10.22 13.10 -0.68
CA GLU A 93 -11.48 12.98 -1.43
C GLU A 93 -11.86 11.52 -1.66
N TYR A 94 -10.90 10.69 -2.10
CA TYR A 94 -11.10 9.25 -2.19
C TYR A 94 -11.54 8.65 -0.84
N SER A 95 -10.91 9.07 0.26
CA SER A 95 -11.24 8.59 1.60
C SER A 95 -12.69 8.89 1.99
N LYS A 96 -13.18 10.11 1.74
CA LYS A 96 -14.58 10.48 1.98
C LYS A 96 -15.52 9.55 1.23
N LEU A 97 -15.29 9.35 -0.08
CA LEU A 97 -16.10 8.47 -0.92
C LEU A 97 -16.07 7.03 -0.39
N ARG A 98 -14.88 6.51 -0.04
CA ARG A 98 -14.74 5.17 0.54
C ARG A 98 -15.63 4.98 1.78
N TYR A 99 -15.72 5.98 2.65
CA TYR A 99 -16.56 5.93 3.84
C TYR A 99 -18.06 6.11 3.57
N LEU A 100 -18.47 6.57 2.39
CA LEU A 100 -19.88 6.56 1.95
C LEU A 100 -20.33 5.18 1.44
N GLY A 101 -19.39 4.28 1.18
CA GLY A 101 -19.66 2.90 0.80
C GLY A 101 -19.73 2.67 -0.70
N GLU A 102 -20.37 1.56 -1.09
CA GLU A 102 -20.30 1.03 -2.46
C GLU A 102 -20.99 1.90 -3.52
N CYS A 103 -21.92 2.76 -3.12
CA CYS A 103 -22.58 3.71 -4.03
C CYS A 103 -21.61 4.68 -4.72
N THR A 104 -20.41 4.88 -4.16
CA THR A 104 -19.38 5.78 -4.70
C THR A 104 -18.27 5.06 -5.48
N THR A 105 -18.49 3.80 -5.85
CA THR A 105 -17.44 2.98 -6.47
C THR A 105 -16.98 3.54 -7.81
N LYS A 106 -17.89 4.16 -8.58
CA LYS A 106 -17.56 4.77 -9.86
C LYS A 106 -16.64 5.99 -9.69
N GLU A 107 -16.98 6.89 -8.77
CA GLU A 107 -16.22 8.11 -8.47
C GLU A 107 -14.83 7.78 -7.94
N ARG A 108 -14.72 6.75 -7.09
CA ARG A 108 -13.44 6.23 -6.62
C ARG A 108 -12.60 5.67 -7.77
N MET A 109 -13.24 4.94 -8.69
CA MET A 109 -12.56 4.41 -9.88
C MET A 109 -12.03 5.55 -10.75
N ASP A 110 -12.81 6.60 -10.97
CA ASP A 110 -12.42 7.75 -11.78
C ASP A 110 -11.19 8.49 -11.19
N ILE A 111 -11.13 8.67 -9.87
CA ILE A 111 -9.95 9.22 -9.19
C ILE A 111 -8.71 8.33 -9.46
N LEU A 112 -8.85 7.02 -9.36
CA LEU A 112 -7.74 6.09 -9.59
C LEU A 112 -7.31 6.04 -11.05
N LEU A 113 -8.23 6.11 -12.00
CA LEU A 113 -7.92 6.17 -13.43
C LEU A 113 -7.17 7.45 -13.78
N LYS A 114 -7.61 8.59 -13.23
CA LYS A 114 -6.91 9.86 -13.39
C LYS A 114 -5.49 9.79 -12.84
N HIS A 115 -5.31 9.23 -11.64
CA HIS A 115 -3.97 9.07 -11.06
C HIS A 115 -3.11 8.07 -11.82
N ARG A 116 -3.70 6.99 -12.33
CA ARG A 116 -2.99 6.03 -13.20
C ARG A 116 -2.38 6.71 -14.41
N SER A 117 -3.12 7.61 -15.07
CA SER A 117 -2.59 8.39 -16.20
C SER A 117 -1.42 9.28 -15.79
N HIS A 118 -1.48 9.89 -14.60
CA HIS A 118 -0.35 10.66 -14.04
C HIS A 118 0.88 9.77 -13.82
N VAL A 119 0.72 8.61 -13.17
CA VAL A 119 1.82 7.67 -12.92
C VAL A 119 2.46 7.19 -14.23
N LEU A 120 1.68 6.89 -15.27
CA LEU A 120 2.21 6.50 -16.58
C LEU A 120 3.04 7.61 -17.22
N ASN A 121 2.61 8.87 -17.08
CA ASN A 121 3.36 10.01 -17.59
C ASN A 121 4.69 10.19 -16.84
N GLU A 122 4.68 10.04 -15.51
CA GLU A 122 5.92 10.09 -14.71
C GLU A 122 6.87 8.94 -15.07
N GLN A 123 6.37 7.71 -15.27
CA GLN A 123 7.19 6.59 -15.75
C GLN A 123 7.89 6.89 -17.08
N LYS A 124 7.17 7.52 -18.02
CA LYS A 124 7.76 7.93 -19.30
C LYS A 124 8.90 8.94 -19.10
N LYS A 125 8.69 9.97 -18.29
CA LYS A 125 9.73 10.97 -17.97
C LYS A 125 10.96 10.34 -17.32
N TRP A 126 10.76 9.47 -16.33
CA TRP A 126 11.87 8.79 -15.65
C TRP A 126 12.69 7.92 -16.61
N LYS A 127 12.03 7.27 -17.59
CA LYS A 127 12.74 6.54 -18.65
C LYS A 127 13.59 7.48 -19.52
N GLU A 128 13.07 8.63 -19.90
CA GLU A 128 13.82 9.64 -20.66
C GLU A 128 15.02 10.17 -19.86
N TYR A 129 14.84 10.45 -18.57
CA TYR A 129 15.93 10.90 -17.69
C TYR A 129 17.02 9.83 -17.52
N LEU A 130 16.62 8.57 -17.35
CA LEU A 130 17.57 7.46 -17.25
C LEU A 130 18.41 7.34 -18.53
N ASN A 131 17.78 7.42 -19.71
CA ASN A 131 18.50 7.40 -20.98
C ASN A 131 19.52 8.55 -21.09
N ASN A 132 19.14 9.76 -20.68
CA ASN A 132 20.04 10.90 -20.70
C ASN A 132 21.25 10.69 -19.76
N LEU A 133 21.00 10.12 -18.58
CA LEU A 133 22.06 9.78 -17.63
C LEU A 133 23.01 8.71 -18.21
N ASP A 134 22.46 7.64 -18.79
CA ASP A 134 23.23 6.55 -19.40
C ASP A 134 24.11 7.05 -20.55
N ASN A 135 23.59 7.94 -21.41
CA ASN A 135 24.37 8.59 -22.45
C ASN A 135 25.55 9.36 -21.88
N LYS A 136 25.33 10.11 -20.79
CA LYS A 136 26.40 10.89 -20.14
C LYS A 136 27.46 9.98 -19.50
N ILE A 137 27.03 8.90 -18.85
CA ILE A 137 27.93 7.88 -18.29
C ILE A 137 28.77 7.24 -19.40
N LYS A 138 28.18 6.93 -20.55
CA LYS A 138 28.89 6.34 -21.69
C LYS A 138 30.02 7.26 -22.16
N ILE A 139 29.74 8.55 -22.37
CA ILE A 139 30.76 9.54 -22.76
C ILE A 139 31.96 9.51 -21.80
N TYR A 140 31.72 9.44 -20.50
CA TYR A 140 32.82 9.40 -19.51
C TYR A 140 33.58 8.07 -19.50
N LYS A 141 32.91 6.95 -19.76
CA LYS A 141 33.60 5.65 -19.93
C LYS A 141 34.53 5.67 -21.13
N ASP A 142 34.07 6.23 -22.25
CA ASP A 142 34.87 6.30 -23.48
C ASP A 142 36.13 7.16 -23.24
N ILE A 143 36.01 8.32 -22.58
CA ILE A 143 37.16 9.18 -22.21
C ILE A 143 38.17 8.46 -21.29
N LEU A 144 37.71 7.61 -20.38
CA LEU A 144 38.59 6.87 -19.47
C LEU A 144 39.32 5.71 -20.15
N ASN A 145 38.73 5.12 -21.18
CA ASN A 145 39.29 3.97 -21.91
C ASN A 145 40.26 4.39 -23.04
N GLU A 146 40.27 5.68 -23.43
CA GLU A 146 41.21 6.25 -24.41
C GLU A 146 42.55 6.71 -23.78
N LYS A 147 42.77 6.44 -22.48
CA LYS A 147 44.03 6.67 -21.76
C LYS A 147 44.70 5.35 -21.40
#